data_AF-A0AAU3DTJ9-F1
#
_entry.id   AF-A0AAU3DTJ9-F1
#
_cell.length_a   1.000
_cell.length_b   1.000
_cell.length_c   1.000
_cell.angle_alpha   90.00
_cell.angle_beta   90.00
_cell.angle_gamma   90.00
#
_symmetry.space_group_name_H-M   'P 1'
#
loop_
_entity.id
_entity.type
_entity.pdbx_description
1 polymer ?
#
loop_
_entity_poly.entity_id
_entity_poly.type
_entity_poly.pdbx_seq_one_letter_code
_entity_poly.pdbx_strand_id
1 'polypeptide(L)'
;MHQSPTTLTRPPLHAVHVELGARFTGFAGWSMPLRYSSEAAEHRAVRERAGLFDLSHMGQIEVCGPLAPAVLDHALVGLTAAGRRVPRSGDPVVRLSEAAEPEQVGVVTSGAPSPTLHRPIAMARLRADAAQVPARLGVQVRGHTEPVEIAPLPFYRRPR
;
A
#
# COMPACT_ATOMS: atom_id res chain seq x y z
N MET A 1 9.73 27.92 -34.52
CA MET A 1 9.63 27.01 -33.37
C MET A 1 10.48 27.57 -32.22
N HIS A 2 9.87 28.29 -31.29
CA HIS A 2 10.55 28.67 -30.04
C HIS A 2 10.37 27.52 -29.05
N GLN A 3 11.41 26.73 -28.85
CA GLN A 3 11.49 25.84 -27.70
C GLN A 3 12.09 26.66 -26.55
N SER A 4 11.25 27.19 -25.68
CA SER A 4 11.71 27.73 -24.40
C SER A 4 12.33 26.58 -23.59
N PRO A 5 13.45 26.77 -22.89
CA PRO A 5 14.01 25.72 -22.04
C PRO A 5 12.99 25.39 -20.94
N THR A 6 12.41 24.18 -20.99
CA THR A 6 11.49 23.70 -19.96
C THR A 6 12.25 23.60 -18.64
N THR A 7 11.97 24.52 -17.72
CA THR A 7 12.54 24.45 -16.37
C THR A 7 11.94 23.24 -15.67
N LEU A 8 12.78 22.27 -15.30
CA LEU A 8 12.34 21.05 -14.64
C LEU A 8 11.96 21.31 -13.18
N THR A 9 10.86 20.74 -12.73
CA THR A 9 10.43 20.80 -11.33
C THR A 9 11.42 20.06 -10.43
N ARG A 10 11.75 20.63 -9.27
CA ARG A 10 12.68 20.02 -8.32
C ARG A 10 11.92 19.14 -7.32
N PRO A 11 12.36 17.90 -7.09
CA PRO A 11 11.77 17.07 -6.05
C PRO A 11 12.13 17.56 -4.63
N PRO A 12 11.36 17.19 -3.58
CA PRO A 12 11.61 17.61 -2.20
C PRO A 12 13.02 17.30 -1.70
N LEU A 13 13.62 16.18 -2.14
CA LEU A 13 14.98 15.79 -1.75
C LEU A 13 16.06 16.32 -2.70
N HIS A 14 15.75 17.26 -3.60
CA HIS A 14 16.70 17.76 -4.60
C HIS A 14 18.02 18.27 -3.99
N ALA A 15 17.96 19.02 -2.88
CA ALA A 15 19.17 19.52 -2.21
C ALA A 15 20.06 18.39 -1.68
N VAL A 16 19.45 17.36 -1.07
CA VAL A 16 20.16 16.17 -0.57
C VAL A 16 20.81 15.41 -1.72
N HIS A 17 20.10 15.26 -2.84
CA HIS A 17 20.66 14.62 -4.04
C HIS A 17 21.86 15.38 -4.60
N VAL A 18 21.83 16.71 -4.62
CA VAL A 18 22.97 17.54 -5.03
C VAL A 18 24.16 17.34 -4.08
N GLU A 19 23.94 17.37 -2.77
CA GLU A 19 25.00 17.17 -1.75
C GLU A 19 25.67 15.80 -1.89
N LEU A 20 24.88 14.76 -2.18
CA LEU A 20 25.37 13.41 -2.42
C LEU A 20 26.03 13.21 -3.81
N GLY A 21 26.12 14.26 -4.62
CA GLY A 21 26.77 14.21 -5.93
C GLY A 21 25.94 13.55 -7.03
N ALA A 22 24.60 13.59 -6.93
CA ALA A 22 23.73 13.03 -7.95
C ALA A 22 23.94 13.70 -9.32
N ARG A 23 23.95 12.89 -10.37
CA ARG A 23 23.74 13.31 -11.75
C ARG A 23 22.26 13.30 -12.03
N PHE A 24 21.72 14.41 -12.53
CA PHE A 24 20.29 14.56 -12.77
C PHE A 24 19.91 14.28 -14.23
N THR A 25 18.67 13.87 -14.43
CA THR A 25 18.01 13.73 -15.73
C THR A 25 16.60 14.29 -15.68
N GLY A 26 16.06 14.67 -16.85
CA GLY A 26 14.65 15.04 -16.98
C GLY A 26 13.78 13.80 -17.10
N PHE A 27 12.80 13.65 -16.19
CA PHE A 27 11.81 12.58 -16.28
C PHE A 27 10.43 13.09 -15.86
N ALA A 28 9.42 12.91 -16.73
CA ALA A 28 8.04 13.37 -16.49
C ALA A 28 7.90 14.85 -16.09
N GLY A 29 8.81 15.72 -16.56
CA GLY A 29 8.84 17.15 -16.19
C GLY A 29 9.61 17.48 -14.90
N TRP A 30 10.24 16.49 -14.27
CA TRP A 30 11.01 16.64 -13.03
C TRP A 30 12.51 16.47 -13.25
N SER A 31 13.32 17.13 -12.43
CA SER A 31 14.77 16.95 -12.34
C SER A 31 15.06 15.82 -11.35
N MET A 32 15.21 14.59 -11.87
CA MET A 32 15.34 13.38 -11.07
C MET A 32 16.81 12.93 -10.96
N PRO A 33 17.27 12.44 -9.80
CA PRO A 33 18.60 11.83 -9.68
C PRO A 33 18.65 10.53 -10.50
N LEU A 34 19.62 10.41 -11.40
CA LEU A 34 19.85 9.23 -12.23
C LEU A 34 20.88 8.28 -11.60
N ARG A 35 21.96 8.82 -11.05
CA ARG A 35 23.05 8.08 -10.40
C ARG A 35 23.90 9.01 -9.54
N TYR A 36 24.60 8.50 -8.55
CA TYR A 36 25.51 9.25 -7.68
C TYR A 36 26.97 8.87 -7.97
N SER A 37 27.30 7.58 -7.86
CA SER A 37 28.67 7.08 -7.97
C SER A 37 28.77 6.05 -9.10
N SER A 38 28.75 4.76 -8.76
CA SER A 38 28.70 3.65 -9.71
C SER A 38 27.57 2.71 -9.35
N GLU A 39 27.02 2.02 -10.35
CA GLU A 39 25.94 1.04 -10.18
C GLU A 39 26.31 -0.03 -9.13
N ALA A 40 27.57 -0.48 -9.11
CA ALA A 40 28.04 -1.45 -8.13
C ALA A 40 28.09 -0.91 -6.70
N ALA A 41 28.50 0.36 -6.52
CA ALA A 41 28.55 0.99 -5.21
C ALA A 41 27.13 1.28 -4.67
N GLU A 42 26.24 1.76 -5.54
CA GLU A 42 24.84 2.02 -5.20
C GLU A 42 24.10 0.72 -4.88
N HIS A 43 24.28 -0.35 -5.69
CA HIS A 43 23.75 -1.67 -5.41
C HIS A 43 24.21 -2.20 -4.05
N ARG A 44 25.50 -2.06 -3.73
CA ARG A 44 26.04 -2.48 -2.43
C ARG A 44 25.42 -1.68 -1.29
N ALA A 45 25.32 -0.35 -1.45
CA ALA A 45 24.76 0.53 -0.42
C ALA A 45 23.31 0.15 -0.06
N VAL A 46 22.46 -0.13 -1.04
CA VAL A 46 21.06 -0.53 -0.76
C VAL A 46 20.94 -1.95 -0.22
N ARG A 47 21.86 -2.85 -0.59
CA ARG A 47 21.91 -4.24 -0.08
C ARG A 47 22.38 -4.33 1.37
N GLU A 48 23.37 -3.54 1.74
CA GLU A 48 24.01 -3.60 3.06
C GLU A 48 23.43 -2.60 4.05
N ARG A 49 22.69 -1.59 3.57
CA ARG A 49 22.10 -0.54 4.39
C ARG A 49 20.63 -0.30 4.01
N ALA A 50 20.32 0.85 3.42
CA ALA A 50 18.97 1.24 3.04
C ALA A 50 19.00 2.05 1.74
N GLY A 51 17.91 1.97 0.98
CA GLY A 51 17.66 2.83 -0.18
C GLY A 51 16.55 3.83 0.14
N LEU A 52 16.71 5.06 -0.34
CA LEU A 52 15.68 6.09 -0.30
C LEU A 52 15.32 6.46 -1.74
N PHE A 53 14.02 6.44 -2.07
CA PHE A 53 13.51 6.77 -3.39
C PHE A 53 12.68 8.05 -3.32
N ASP A 54 12.95 8.99 -4.22
CA ASP A 54 12.08 10.15 -4.42
C ASP A 54 11.04 9.83 -5.50
N LEU A 55 9.81 9.56 -5.07
CA LEU A 55 8.70 9.20 -5.96
C LEU A 55 7.82 10.41 -6.28
N SER A 56 8.29 11.64 -6.09
CA SER A 56 7.48 12.85 -6.30
C SER A 56 6.98 13.01 -7.73
N HIS A 57 7.68 12.44 -8.71
CA HIS A 57 7.22 12.45 -10.09
C HIS A 57 6.04 11.48 -10.35
N MET A 58 5.75 10.57 -9.42
CA MET A 58 4.65 9.61 -9.52
C MET A 58 3.40 10.19 -8.85
N GLY A 59 2.35 10.41 -9.65
CA GLY A 59 0.97 10.69 -9.26
C GLY A 59 0.75 11.04 -7.79
N GLN A 60 1.04 12.30 -7.42
CA GLN A 60 0.80 12.79 -6.07
C GLN A 60 -0.69 13.09 -5.88
N ILE A 61 -1.24 12.68 -4.75
CA ILE A 61 -2.55 13.10 -4.29
C ILE A 61 -2.34 13.82 -2.96
N GLU A 62 -2.74 15.07 -2.89
CA GLU A 62 -2.70 15.84 -1.64
C GLU A 62 -3.94 15.49 -0.80
N VAL A 63 -3.72 15.12 0.46
CA VAL A 63 -4.77 14.80 1.43
C VAL A 63 -4.66 15.77 2.59
N CYS A 64 -5.63 16.68 2.72
CA CYS A 64 -5.63 17.73 3.72
C CYS A 64 -6.72 17.53 4.78
N GLY A 65 -6.45 18.04 5.99
CA GLY A 65 -7.40 18.07 7.11
C GLY A 65 -6.90 17.31 8.34
N PRO A 66 -7.59 17.47 9.50
CA PRO A 66 -7.10 16.94 10.78
C PRO A 66 -6.94 15.41 10.82
N LEU A 67 -7.65 14.69 9.96
CA LEU A 67 -7.64 13.22 9.92
C LEU A 67 -6.68 12.66 8.86
N ALA A 68 -5.98 13.49 8.09
CA ALA A 68 -5.15 13.03 6.98
C ALA A 68 -4.09 11.98 7.40
N PRO A 69 -3.32 12.16 8.49
CA PRO A 69 -2.36 11.14 8.93
C PRO A 69 -3.04 9.80 9.27
N ALA A 70 -4.14 9.84 10.01
CA ALA A 70 -4.87 8.64 10.41
C ALA A 70 -5.48 7.90 9.20
N VAL A 71 -5.95 8.64 8.19
CA VAL A 71 -6.48 8.03 6.96
C VAL A 71 -5.36 7.37 6.16
N LEU A 72 -4.20 8.01 6.05
CA LEU A 72 -3.03 7.51 5.31
C LEU A 72 -2.35 6.32 5.98
N ASP A 73 -2.55 6.13 7.29
CA ASP A 73 -2.04 4.97 8.03
C ASP A 73 -2.87 3.68 7.80
N HIS A 74 -3.80 3.69 6.83
CA HIS A 74 -4.61 2.53 6.48
C HIS A 74 -4.43 2.09 5.02
N ALA A 75 -4.32 0.79 4.81
CA ALA A 75 -4.34 0.16 3.49
C ALA A 75 -5.72 -0.40 3.17
N LEU A 76 -6.15 -0.26 1.91
CA LEU A 76 -7.32 -0.95 1.37
C LEU A 76 -6.90 -2.32 0.84
N VAL A 77 -7.50 -3.39 1.36
CA VAL A 77 -7.19 -4.77 0.97
C VAL A 77 -8.44 -5.51 0.50
N GLY A 78 -8.22 -6.55 -0.31
CA GLY A 78 -9.21 -7.60 -0.55
C GLY A 78 -9.07 -8.72 0.47
N LEU A 79 -10.18 -9.30 0.89
CA LEU A 79 -10.27 -10.42 1.82
C LEU A 79 -11.09 -11.56 1.20
N THR A 80 -10.66 -12.80 1.40
CA THR A 80 -11.46 -14.00 1.15
C THR A 80 -11.69 -14.74 2.45
N ALA A 81 -12.94 -15.12 2.74
CA ALA A 81 -13.26 -15.92 3.91
C ALA A 81 -13.07 -17.42 3.65
N ALA A 82 -12.62 -18.15 4.66
CA ALA A 82 -12.41 -19.60 4.58
C ALA A 82 -13.73 -20.40 4.73
N GLY A 83 -14.67 -19.89 5.53
CA GLY A 83 -15.97 -20.49 5.79
C GLY A 83 -17.11 -19.82 5.00
N ARG A 84 -18.32 -19.92 5.56
CA ARG A 84 -19.57 -19.53 4.87
C ARG A 84 -20.15 -18.19 5.34
N ARG A 85 -19.64 -17.61 6.43
CA ARG A 85 -20.17 -16.33 6.93
C ARG A 85 -19.66 -15.23 6.02
N VAL A 86 -20.57 -14.37 5.56
CA VAL A 86 -20.25 -13.28 4.64
C VAL A 86 -19.94 -12.04 5.47
N PRO A 87 -18.69 -11.53 5.45
CA PRO A 87 -18.36 -10.23 6.01
C PRO A 87 -19.20 -9.12 5.37
N ARG A 88 -19.62 -8.14 6.16
CA ARG A 88 -20.42 -6.98 5.71
C ARG A 88 -19.74 -5.68 6.12
N SER A 89 -20.14 -4.60 5.45
CA SER A 89 -19.69 -3.25 5.80
C SER A 89 -19.89 -2.98 7.30
N GLY A 90 -18.85 -2.47 7.96
CA GLY A 90 -18.83 -2.22 9.40
C GLY A 90 -18.36 -3.39 10.26
N ASP A 91 -18.26 -4.62 9.74
CA ASP A 91 -17.76 -5.74 10.51
C ASP A 91 -16.27 -5.50 10.89
N PRO A 92 -15.89 -5.64 12.19
CA PRO A 92 -14.51 -5.48 12.63
C PRO A 92 -13.59 -6.52 12.02
N VAL A 93 -12.42 -6.09 11.52
CA VAL A 93 -11.31 -7.00 11.19
C VAL A 93 -10.38 -7.08 12.38
N VAL A 94 -10.07 -8.30 12.80
CA VAL A 94 -9.23 -8.60 13.96
C VAL A 94 -7.98 -9.37 13.57
N ARG A 95 -6.88 -9.11 14.29
CA ARG A 95 -5.65 -9.90 14.27
C ARG A 95 -5.83 -11.06 15.23
N LEU A 96 -5.60 -12.28 14.74
CA LEU A 96 -5.74 -13.50 15.54
C LEU A 96 -4.42 -13.84 16.23
N SER A 97 -4.51 -14.20 17.50
CA SER A 97 -3.39 -14.68 18.32
C SER A 97 -3.83 -15.94 19.07
N GLU A 98 -2.89 -16.87 19.28
CA GLU A 98 -3.14 -18.04 20.14
C GLU A 98 -3.00 -17.69 21.63
N ALA A 99 -2.24 -16.64 21.96
CA ALA A 99 -1.86 -16.28 23.33
C ALA A 99 -2.60 -15.04 23.88
N ALA A 100 -3.40 -14.35 23.05
CA ALA A 100 -4.08 -13.13 23.42
C ALA A 100 -5.43 -12.99 22.71
N GLU A 101 -6.30 -12.15 23.27
CA GLU A 101 -7.58 -11.80 22.67
C GLU A 101 -7.41 -11.14 21.28
N PRO A 102 -8.36 -11.33 20.35
CA PRO A 102 -8.27 -10.72 19.03
C PRO A 102 -8.26 -9.19 19.09
N GLU A 103 -7.21 -8.56 18.58
CA GLU A 103 -7.08 -7.11 18.48
C GLU A 103 -7.80 -6.61 17.23
N GLN A 104 -8.66 -5.59 17.33
CA GLN A 104 -9.21 -4.95 16.15
C GLN A 104 -8.13 -4.13 15.40
N VAL A 105 -7.93 -4.45 14.13
CA VAL A 105 -6.92 -3.82 13.26
C VAL A 105 -7.50 -3.15 12.03
N GLY A 106 -8.81 -3.25 11.84
CA GLY A 106 -9.48 -2.61 10.71
C GLY A 106 -10.98 -2.83 10.70
N VAL A 107 -11.57 -2.52 9.55
CA VAL A 107 -13.01 -2.61 9.32
C VAL A 107 -13.29 -3.01 7.87
N VAL A 108 -14.29 -3.87 7.68
CA VAL A 108 -14.81 -4.20 6.36
C VAL A 108 -15.54 -3.00 5.78
N THR A 109 -15.20 -2.60 4.56
CA THR A 109 -15.88 -1.52 3.84
C THR A 109 -17.03 -2.03 2.99
N SER A 110 -16.87 -3.19 2.36
CA SER A 110 -17.93 -3.88 1.60
C SER A 110 -17.69 -5.39 1.59
N GLY A 111 -18.74 -6.18 1.41
CA GLY A 111 -18.60 -7.64 1.32
C GLY A 111 -19.85 -8.32 0.77
N ALA A 112 -19.64 -9.48 0.14
CA ALA A 112 -20.66 -10.23 -0.57
C ALA A 112 -20.28 -11.72 -0.71
N PRO A 113 -21.24 -12.62 -0.92
CA PRO A 113 -20.92 -13.95 -1.44
C PRO A 113 -20.39 -13.82 -2.87
N SER A 114 -19.36 -14.57 -3.24
CA SER A 114 -18.89 -14.66 -4.63
C SER A 114 -19.35 -15.98 -5.26
N PRO A 115 -20.33 -15.97 -6.19
CA PRO A 115 -20.74 -17.17 -6.92
C PRO A 115 -19.60 -17.76 -7.76
N THR A 116 -18.72 -16.91 -8.29
CA THR A 116 -17.61 -17.32 -9.16
C THR A 116 -16.46 -17.96 -8.39
N LEU A 117 -16.17 -17.47 -7.19
CA LEU A 117 -15.06 -17.98 -6.37
C LEU A 117 -15.51 -19.02 -5.32
N HIS A 118 -16.82 -19.26 -5.24
CA HIS A 118 -17.46 -20.18 -4.30
C HIS A 118 -17.07 -19.94 -2.82
N ARG A 119 -16.75 -18.69 -2.47
CA ARG A 119 -16.42 -18.25 -1.11
C ARG A 119 -16.80 -16.79 -0.89
N PRO A 120 -17.06 -16.34 0.35
CA PRO A 120 -17.28 -14.93 0.62
C PRO A 120 -16.05 -14.08 0.34
N ILE A 121 -16.27 -12.88 -0.18
CA ILE A 121 -15.23 -11.87 -0.42
C ILE A 121 -15.61 -10.55 0.22
N ALA A 122 -14.60 -9.75 0.58
CA ALA A 122 -14.81 -8.46 1.19
C ALA A 122 -13.65 -7.49 0.91
N MET A 123 -13.95 -6.20 0.83
CA MET A 123 -12.96 -5.14 0.89
C MET A 123 -12.84 -4.64 2.34
N ALA A 124 -11.64 -4.32 2.79
CA ALA A 124 -11.43 -3.81 4.14
C ALA A 124 -10.35 -2.73 4.18
N ARG A 125 -10.49 -1.80 5.12
CA ARG A 125 -9.42 -0.87 5.51
C ARG A 125 -8.73 -1.45 6.74
N LEU A 126 -7.44 -1.72 6.64
CA LEU A 126 -6.59 -2.19 7.72
C LEU A 126 -5.56 -1.14 8.07
N ARG A 127 -5.15 -1.06 9.33
CA ARG A 127 -3.91 -0.34 9.69
C ARG A 127 -2.74 -0.90 8.85
N ALA A 128 -1.82 -0.03 8.45
CA ALA A 128 -0.73 -0.38 7.53
C ALA A 128 0.15 -1.54 8.05
N ASP A 129 0.38 -1.62 9.37
CA ASP A 129 1.13 -2.71 10.01
C ASP A 129 0.41 -4.06 9.92
N ALA A 130 -0.92 -4.06 9.93
CA ALA A 130 -1.74 -5.27 9.86
C ALA A 130 -1.95 -5.80 8.43
N ALA A 131 -1.66 -4.99 7.41
CA ALA A 131 -1.81 -5.36 6.00
C ALA A 131 -0.63 -6.17 5.44
N GLN A 132 0.40 -6.44 6.25
CA GLN A 132 1.59 -7.19 5.84
C GLN A 132 1.31 -8.70 5.77
N VAL A 133 1.66 -9.34 4.65
CA VAL A 133 1.44 -10.77 4.41
C VAL A 133 2.71 -11.56 4.79
N PRO A 134 2.61 -12.74 5.45
CA PRO A 134 1.38 -13.43 5.86
C PRO A 134 0.72 -12.79 7.09
N ALA A 135 -0.60 -12.59 7.03
CA ALA A 135 -1.40 -12.05 8.14
C ALA A 135 -2.37 -13.12 8.67
N ARG A 136 -2.45 -13.29 9.99
CA ARG A 136 -3.48 -14.11 10.64
C ARG A 136 -4.66 -13.21 11.01
N LEU A 137 -5.69 -13.18 10.16
CA LEU A 137 -6.83 -12.28 10.31
C LEU A 137 -8.15 -13.03 10.46
N GLY A 138 -9.10 -12.41 11.15
CA GLY A 138 -10.50 -12.81 11.19
C GLY A 138 -11.41 -11.61 11.05
N VAL A 139 -12.67 -11.85 10.68
CA VAL A 139 -13.72 -10.82 10.71
C VAL A 139 -14.78 -11.22 11.73
N GLN A 140 -15.18 -10.28 12.58
CA GLN A 140 -16.28 -10.49 13.51
C GLN A 140 -17.63 -10.35 12.80
N VAL A 141 -18.25 -11.48 12.45
CA VAL A 141 -19.55 -11.54 11.76
C VAL A 141 -20.60 -12.10 12.70
N ARG A 142 -21.50 -11.23 13.19
CA ARG A 142 -22.62 -11.60 14.08
C ARG A 142 -22.18 -12.42 15.31
N GLY A 143 -21.15 -11.96 16.00
CA GLY A 143 -20.63 -12.60 17.22
C GLY A 143 -19.76 -13.83 16.98
N HIS A 144 -19.41 -14.14 15.73
CA HIS A 144 -18.46 -15.20 15.39
C HIS A 144 -17.26 -14.63 14.66
N THR A 145 -16.09 -15.20 14.93
CA THR A 145 -14.88 -14.91 14.17
C THR A 145 -14.84 -15.79 12.93
N GLU A 146 -14.92 -15.17 11.75
CA GLU A 146 -14.75 -15.82 10.45
C GLU A 146 -13.30 -15.62 9.98
N PRO A 147 -12.48 -16.68 9.88
CA PRO A 147 -11.11 -16.56 9.39
C PRO A 147 -11.06 -16.04 7.95
N VAL A 148 -10.15 -15.10 7.68
CA VAL A 148 -9.98 -14.49 6.36
C VAL A 148 -8.50 -14.42 5.97
N GLU A 149 -8.26 -14.40 4.67
CA GLU A 149 -6.94 -14.20 4.07
C GLU A 149 -6.95 -12.92 3.21
N ILE A 150 -5.83 -12.20 3.20
CA ILE A 150 -5.63 -11.08 2.26
C ILE A 150 -5.48 -11.67 0.85
N ALA A 151 -6.34 -11.22 -0.06
CA ALA A 151 -6.37 -11.66 -1.44
C ALA A 151 -5.93 -10.54 -2.41
N PRO A 152 -5.23 -10.89 -3.50
CA PRO A 152 -4.89 -9.92 -4.53
C PRO A 152 -6.14 -9.37 -5.21
N LEU A 153 -6.06 -8.11 -5.63
CA LEU A 153 -7.12 -7.44 -6.37
C LEU A 153 -6.75 -7.32 -7.86
N PRO A 154 -7.72 -7.45 -8.79
CA PRO A 154 -9.12 -7.79 -8.54
C PRO A 154 -9.29 -9.26 -8.12
N PHE A 155 -10.32 -9.57 -7.32
CA PHE A 155 -10.60 -10.94 -6.85
C PHE A 155 -10.77 -11.97 -7.97
N TYR A 156 -11.21 -11.51 -9.14
CA TYR A 156 -11.41 -12.34 -10.32
C TYR A 156 -10.98 -11.55 -11.56
N ARG A 157 -10.27 -12.22 -12.47
CA ARG A 157 -9.97 -11.72 -13.80
C ARG A 157 -10.45 -12.75 -14.81
N ARG A 158 -11.35 -12.35 -15.70
CA ARG A 158 -11.82 -13.21 -16.79
C ARG A 158 -10.65 -13.50 -17.74
N PRO A 159 -10.37 -14.76 -18.09
CA PRO A 159 -9.44 -15.09 -19.18
C PRO A 159 -9.89 -14.40 -20.47
N ARG A 160 -8.94 -13.86 -21.23
CA ARG A 160 -9.22 -13.27 -22.55
C ARG A 160 -9.43 -14.36 -23.58
#